data_AF-A0A2Z3UYU3-F1
#
_entry.id   AF-A0A2Z3UYU3-F1
#
_cell.length_a   1.000
_cell.length_b   1.000
_cell.length_c   1.000
_cell.angle_alpha   90.00
_cell.angle_beta   90.00
_cell.angle_gamma   90.00
#
_symmetry.space_group_name_H-M   'P 1'
#
loop_
_entity.id
_entity.type
_entity.pdbx_description
1 polymer ?
#
loop_
_entity_poly.entity_id
_entity_poly.type
_entity_poly.pdbx_seq_one_letter_code
_entity_poly.pdbx_strand_id
1 'polypeptide(L)'
;MIIVPLLALAAPARAGGWAATFMDPAPAGMRPNTTYTLGFWLLQHGTHPYEGANLGEVGLEFTSGKKRILFPGVPLKEPAHYAAAISLPPGTWQVEGVQGWFSPYKIGTLTLPGDLKLAPLPEDLKQAIAAQAPQQDYWGEIRPPGFPLGTATPQTVTSPSATPQPAAALSAPLETTTVAVVEADSWWRPQYTPVALLGLVVLAVMAYRLRRR
;
A
#
# COMPACT_ATOMS: atom_id res chain seq x y z
N MET A 1 -27.71 54.10 -13.79
CA MET A 1 -26.44 53.42 -13.45
C MET A 1 -26.79 52.12 -12.75
N ILE A 2 -26.58 50.99 -13.43
CA ILE A 2 -26.77 49.65 -12.84
C ILE A 2 -25.39 49.17 -12.42
N ILE A 3 -25.19 48.98 -11.11
CA ILE A 3 -23.98 48.38 -10.56
C ILE A 3 -24.21 46.86 -10.58
N VAL A 4 -23.50 46.15 -11.46
CA VAL A 4 -23.46 44.69 -11.46
C VAL A 4 -22.40 44.27 -10.44
N PRO A 5 -22.75 43.55 -9.36
CA PRO A 5 -21.75 43.05 -8.44
C PRO A 5 -20.97 41.94 -9.15
N LEU A 6 -19.67 42.17 -9.35
CA LEU A 6 -18.74 41.16 -9.81
C LEU A 6 -18.53 40.16 -8.66
N LEU A 7 -19.32 39.08 -8.64
CA LEU A 7 -19.05 37.92 -7.78
C LEU A 7 -17.73 37.31 -8.24
N ALA A 8 -16.64 37.65 -7.55
CA ALA A 8 -15.39 36.92 -7.67
C ALA A 8 -15.65 35.48 -7.21
N LEU A 9 -15.63 34.53 -8.15
CA LEU A 9 -15.60 33.11 -7.81
C LEU A 9 -14.27 32.87 -7.07
N ALA A 10 -14.32 32.84 -5.74
CA ALA A 10 -13.23 32.32 -4.95
C ALA A 10 -13.05 30.85 -5.37
N ALA A 11 -11.93 30.56 -6.03
CA ALA A 11 -11.53 29.17 -6.26
C ALA A 11 -11.52 28.47 -4.89
N PRO A 12 -12.09 27.26 -4.77
CA PRO A 12 -12.09 26.55 -3.51
C PRO A 12 -10.63 26.38 -3.08
N ALA A 13 -10.24 27.06 -2.00
CA ALA A 13 -9.01 26.76 -1.31
C ALA A 13 -9.09 25.28 -0.95
N ARG A 14 -8.19 24.45 -1.50
CA ARG A 14 -8.08 23.01 -1.19
C ARG A 14 -7.51 22.83 0.21
N ALA A 15 -8.21 23.36 1.22
CA ALA A 15 -7.87 23.19 2.61
C ALA A 15 -8.34 21.80 3.05
N GLY A 16 -7.40 20.87 3.22
CA GLY A 16 -7.60 19.69 4.06
C GLY A 16 -7.71 18.32 3.37
N GLY A 17 -8.19 18.24 2.13
CA GLY A 17 -8.66 16.97 1.55
C GLY A 17 -7.72 16.23 0.60
N TRP A 18 -6.40 16.33 0.74
CA TRP A 18 -5.47 15.69 -0.19
C TRP A 18 -4.25 15.07 0.51
N ALA A 19 -3.67 14.06 -0.15
CA ALA A 19 -2.46 13.38 0.26
C ALA A 19 -1.57 13.08 -0.96
N ALA A 20 -0.28 12.91 -0.72
CA ALA A 20 0.68 12.51 -1.74
C ALA A 20 1.38 11.21 -1.33
N THR A 21 1.57 10.31 -2.30
CA THR A 21 2.29 9.07 -2.11
C THR A 21 3.71 9.18 -2.64
N PHE A 22 4.71 8.94 -1.79
CA PHE A 22 6.13 8.95 -2.13
C PHE A 22 6.67 7.53 -2.11
N MET A 23 7.40 7.12 -3.15
CA MET A 23 7.97 5.78 -3.22
C MET A 23 9.35 5.73 -2.56
N ASP A 24 9.63 4.62 -1.88
CA ASP A 24 11.01 4.24 -1.62
C ASP A 24 11.73 3.91 -2.95
N PRO A 25 13.07 3.86 -2.96
CA PRO A 25 13.81 3.37 -4.12
C PRO A 25 13.34 1.96 -4.52
N ALA A 26 12.75 1.85 -5.72
CA ALA A 26 12.30 0.57 -6.24
C ALA A 26 13.49 -0.27 -6.75
N PRO A 27 13.39 -1.62 -6.73
CA PRO A 27 14.38 -2.48 -7.34
C PRO A 27 14.54 -2.16 -8.84
N ALA A 28 15.79 -2.16 -9.33
CA ALA A 28 16.07 -2.01 -10.74
C ALA A 28 15.86 -3.34 -11.49
N GLY A 29 15.48 -3.26 -12.77
CA GLY A 29 15.38 -4.42 -13.66
C GLY A 29 14.36 -5.46 -13.21
N MET A 30 13.23 -5.02 -12.66
CA MET A 30 12.14 -5.89 -12.22
C MET A 30 11.65 -6.79 -13.36
N ARG A 31 11.38 -8.05 -13.04
CA ARG A 31 10.96 -9.09 -13.98
C ARG A 31 9.48 -9.40 -13.84
N PRO A 32 8.81 -9.77 -14.94
CA PRO A 32 7.42 -10.23 -14.88
C PRO A 32 7.24 -11.47 -13.99
N ASN A 33 6.06 -11.61 -13.37
CA ASN A 33 5.63 -12.74 -12.55
C ASN A 33 6.59 -13.09 -11.39
N THR A 34 7.41 -12.13 -10.98
CA THR A 34 8.31 -12.23 -9.83
C THR A 34 7.75 -11.36 -8.71
N THR A 35 7.78 -11.87 -7.48
CA THR A 35 7.31 -11.08 -6.32
C THR A 35 8.35 -10.05 -5.91
N TYR A 36 7.93 -8.80 -5.77
CA TYR A 36 8.72 -7.70 -5.23
C TYR A 36 7.98 -7.06 -4.06
N THR A 37 8.73 -6.50 -3.11
CA THR A 37 8.17 -5.63 -2.06
C THR A 37 8.52 -4.20 -2.40
N LEU A 38 7.50 -3.35 -2.53
CA LEU A 38 7.66 -1.92 -2.75
C LEU A 38 7.23 -1.16 -1.49
N GLY A 39 8.13 -0.35 -0.96
CA GLY A 39 7.84 0.57 0.14
C GLY A 39 7.37 1.93 -0.36
N PHE A 40 6.46 2.56 0.37
CA PHE A 40 5.89 3.87 0.03
C PHE A 40 5.33 4.60 1.25
N TRP A 41 5.31 5.93 1.18
CA TRP A 41 4.88 6.84 2.22
C TRP A 41 3.60 7.58 1.79
N LEU A 42 2.58 7.62 2.64
CA LEU A 42 1.34 8.36 2.41
C LEU A 42 1.31 9.62 3.29
N LEU A 43 1.54 10.78 2.70
CA LEU A 43 1.65 12.03 3.44
C LEU A 43 0.41 12.90 3.24
N GLN A 44 -0.32 13.17 4.32
CA GLN A 44 -1.36 14.19 4.34
C GLN A 44 -0.72 15.54 4.02
N HIS A 45 -1.33 16.23 3.05
CA HIS A 45 -0.84 17.48 2.49
C HIS A 45 0.65 17.43 2.08
N GLY A 46 1.17 16.24 1.77
CA GLY A 46 2.55 16.04 1.32
C GLY A 46 3.62 16.24 2.39
N THR A 47 3.27 16.44 3.67
CA THR A 47 4.25 16.82 4.71
C THR A 47 4.23 16.00 5.99
N HIS A 48 3.12 15.34 6.32
CA HIS A 48 2.95 14.66 7.60
C HIS A 48 2.07 13.41 7.49
N PRO A 49 2.09 12.50 8.48
CA PRO A 49 1.16 11.38 8.53
C PRO A 49 -0.30 11.84 8.66
N TYR A 50 -1.24 10.99 8.22
CA TYR A 50 -2.66 11.19 8.54
C TYR A 50 -2.91 10.96 10.04
N GLU A 51 -3.57 11.91 10.71
CA GLU A 51 -3.82 11.86 12.17
C GLU A 51 -5.24 11.43 12.54
N GLY A 52 -6.13 11.21 11.57
CA GLY A 52 -7.49 10.79 11.86
C GLY A 52 -7.61 9.30 12.18
N ALA A 53 -8.77 8.91 12.72
CA ALA A 53 -8.99 7.55 13.23
C ALA A 53 -9.19 6.48 12.14
N ASN A 54 -9.64 6.86 10.94
CA ASN A 54 -9.92 5.91 9.87
C ASN A 54 -9.53 6.48 8.50
N LEU A 55 -8.36 6.05 8.01
CA LEU A 55 -7.89 6.43 6.69
C LEU A 55 -8.63 5.67 5.58
N GLY A 56 -9.02 4.42 5.81
CA GLY A 56 -9.52 3.51 4.78
C GLY A 56 -8.41 2.67 4.14
N GLU A 57 -8.68 2.11 2.96
CA GLU A 57 -7.74 1.24 2.25
C GLU A 57 -6.53 2.01 1.72
N VAL A 58 -5.32 1.51 2.01
CA VAL A 58 -4.06 2.06 1.50
C VAL A 58 -3.37 0.98 0.69
N GLY A 59 -2.81 1.33 -0.47
CA GLY A 59 -2.16 0.36 -1.34
C GLY A 59 -1.61 0.94 -2.63
N LEU A 60 -1.12 0.06 -3.48
CA LEU A 60 -0.63 0.41 -4.82
C LEU A 60 -1.50 -0.26 -5.87
N GLU A 61 -1.98 0.55 -6.80
CA GLU A 61 -2.79 0.08 -7.90
C GLU A 61 -2.05 0.21 -9.23
N PHE A 62 -2.17 -0.83 -10.04
CA PHE A 62 -1.51 -0.97 -11.32
C PHE A 62 -2.56 -1.12 -12.42
N THR A 63 -2.55 -0.19 -13.36
CA THR A 63 -3.49 -0.15 -14.48
C THR A 63 -2.79 -0.30 -15.83
N SER A 64 -3.22 -1.26 -16.63
CA SER A 64 -2.76 -1.48 -18.01
C SER A 64 -3.95 -1.74 -18.94
N GLY A 65 -4.34 -0.72 -19.70
CA GLY A 65 -5.54 -0.76 -20.54
C GLY A 65 -6.80 -0.94 -19.67
N LYS A 66 -7.50 -2.07 -19.84
CA LYS A 66 -8.69 -2.42 -19.05
C LYS A 66 -8.36 -3.22 -17.77
N LYS A 67 -7.11 -3.64 -17.58
CA LYS A 67 -6.69 -4.42 -16.41
C LYS A 67 -6.31 -3.49 -15.28
N ARG A 68 -6.83 -3.76 -14.09
CA ARG A 68 -6.55 -3.05 -12.84
C ARG A 68 -6.23 -4.09 -11.78
N ILE A 69 -5.11 -3.94 -11.08
CA ILE A 69 -4.68 -4.85 -10.02
C ILE A 69 -4.26 -4.00 -8.82
N LEU A 70 -4.90 -4.22 -7.68
CA LEU A 70 -4.60 -3.57 -6.42
C LEU A 70 -3.79 -4.51 -5.54
N PHE A 71 -2.70 -4.00 -4.98
CA PHE A 71 -1.94 -4.64 -3.91
C PHE A 71 -2.07 -3.82 -2.63
N PRO A 72 -2.71 -4.36 -1.59
CA PRO A 72 -2.85 -3.68 -0.31
C PRO A 72 -1.48 -3.36 0.31
N GLY A 73 -1.39 -2.18 0.92
CA GLY A 73 -0.26 -1.76 1.72
C GLY A 73 -0.39 -2.26 3.16
N VAL A 74 0.71 -2.79 3.70
CA VAL A 74 0.85 -3.12 5.11
C VAL A 74 1.58 -1.98 5.80
N PRO A 75 1.06 -1.40 6.89
CA PRO A 75 1.76 -0.34 7.62
C PRO A 75 3.06 -0.90 8.22
N LEU A 76 4.12 -0.11 8.13
CA LEU A 76 5.41 -0.37 8.75
C LEU A 76 5.49 0.34 10.12
N LYS A 77 6.66 0.28 10.76
CA LYS A 77 6.86 0.86 12.09
C LYS A 77 6.81 2.38 12.05
N GLU A 78 7.36 2.96 11.00
CA GLU A 78 7.39 4.38 10.78
C GLU A 78 6.00 4.90 10.39
N PRO A 79 5.56 6.04 10.95
CA PRO A 79 4.25 6.57 10.66
C PRO A 79 4.14 6.92 9.18
N ALA A 80 2.97 6.63 8.60
CA ALA A 80 2.70 6.81 7.18
C ALA A 80 3.57 6.00 6.21
N HIS A 81 4.41 5.08 6.68
CA HIS A 81 5.20 4.18 5.83
C HIS A 81 4.49 2.85 5.66
N TYR A 82 4.44 2.35 4.43
CA TYR A 82 3.74 1.13 4.06
C TYR A 82 4.60 0.28 3.11
N ALA A 83 4.33 -1.02 3.06
CA ALA A 83 4.91 -1.93 2.08
C ALA A 83 3.81 -2.74 1.36
N ALA A 84 3.93 -2.89 0.04
CA ALA A 84 3.06 -3.76 -0.76
C ALA A 84 3.89 -4.87 -1.43
N ALA A 85 3.43 -6.11 -1.32
CA ALA A 85 3.97 -7.23 -2.07
C ALA A 85 3.26 -7.34 -3.43
N ILE A 86 3.99 -7.18 -4.52
CA ILE A 86 3.45 -7.13 -5.88
C ILE A 86 3.96 -8.30 -6.73
N SER A 87 3.13 -8.80 -7.65
CA SER A 87 3.55 -9.69 -8.73
C SER A 87 2.67 -9.42 -9.95
N LEU A 88 3.30 -8.98 -11.04
CA LEU A 88 2.61 -8.45 -12.21
C LEU A 88 3.05 -9.18 -13.50
N PRO A 89 2.13 -9.43 -14.44
CA PRO A 89 2.49 -9.92 -15.75
C PRO A 89 3.27 -8.88 -16.57
N PRO A 90 3.92 -9.29 -17.68
CA PRO A 90 4.70 -8.35 -18.51
C PRO A 90 3.79 -7.25 -19.08
N GLY A 91 4.35 -6.05 -19.22
CA GLY A 91 3.63 -4.90 -19.76
C GLY A 91 4.05 -3.57 -19.15
N THR A 92 3.28 -2.53 -19.49
CA THR A 92 3.46 -1.17 -18.98
C THR A 92 2.25 -0.80 -18.13
N TRP A 93 2.51 -0.47 -16.88
CA TRP A 93 1.51 -0.23 -15.85
C TRP A 93 1.57 1.21 -15.38
N GLN A 94 0.44 1.92 -15.42
CA GLN A 94 0.27 3.15 -14.65
C GLN A 94 0.18 2.77 -13.18
N VAL A 95 0.90 3.48 -12.33
CA VAL A 95 0.97 3.20 -10.90
C VAL A 95 0.32 4.35 -10.15
N GLU A 96 -0.64 4.03 -9.29
CA GLU A 96 -1.34 4.99 -8.44
C GLU A 96 -1.29 4.53 -6.97
N GLY A 97 -1.13 5.49 -6.06
CA GLY A 97 -1.31 5.26 -4.63
C GLY A 97 -2.80 5.31 -4.31
N VAL A 98 -3.33 4.23 -3.75
CA VAL A 98 -4.64 4.22 -3.09
C VAL A 98 -4.44 4.76 -1.69
N GLN A 99 -5.15 5.84 -1.35
CA GLN A 99 -4.88 6.65 -0.15
C GLN A 99 -6.12 6.80 0.73
N GLY A 100 -6.94 5.76 0.81
CA GLY A 100 -8.12 5.76 1.65
C GLY A 100 -9.18 6.75 1.17
N TRP A 101 -9.63 7.64 2.05
CA TRP A 101 -10.62 8.67 1.71
C TRP A 101 -10.04 9.82 0.86
N PHE A 102 -8.73 9.90 0.70
CA PHE A 102 -8.10 10.86 -0.21
C PHE A 102 -8.22 10.40 -1.67
N SER A 103 -8.11 11.35 -2.60
CA SER A 103 -8.02 11.01 -4.02
C SER A 103 -6.78 10.14 -4.30
N PRO A 104 -6.87 9.17 -5.23
CA PRO A 104 -5.70 8.42 -5.68
C PRO A 104 -4.60 9.35 -6.17
N TYR A 105 -3.34 8.96 -5.92
CA TYR A 105 -2.18 9.76 -6.32
C TYR A 105 -1.43 9.10 -7.46
N LYS A 106 -1.24 9.81 -8.56
CA LYS A 106 -0.46 9.31 -9.70
C LYS A 106 1.02 9.25 -9.36
N ILE A 107 1.55 8.05 -9.19
CA ILE A 107 2.96 7.81 -8.82
C ILE A 107 3.85 7.83 -10.05
N GLY A 108 3.45 7.15 -11.12
CA GLY A 108 4.31 7.01 -12.30
C GLY A 108 3.95 5.83 -13.19
N THR A 109 4.97 5.24 -13.82
CA THR A 109 4.80 4.12 -14.74
C THR A 109 5.84 3.04 -14.49
N LEU A 110 5.40 1.80 -14.31
CA LEU A 110 6.24 0.62 -14.19
C LEU A 110 6.22 -0.16 -15.52
N THR A 111 7.39 -0.44 -16.08
CA THR A 111 7.53 -1.34 -17.24
C THR A 111 8.15 -2.67 -16.80
N LEU A 112 7.57 -3.79 -17.23
CA LEU A 112 8.04 -5.14 -16.92
C LEU A 112 8.30 -5.94 -18.21
N PRO A 113 9.53 -6.42 -18.45
CA PRO A 113 10.73 -6.20 -17.64
C PRO A 113 11.21 -4.74 -17.68
N GLY A 114 11.75 -4.23 -16.58
CA GLY A 114 12.24 -2.85 -16.51
C GLY A 114 12.10 -2.21 -15.13
N ASP A 115 11.86 -0.90 -15.11
CA ASP A 115 11.94 -0.08 -13.90
C ASP A 115 10.65 0.71 -13.65
N LEU A 116 10.49 1.15 -12.40
CA LEU A 116 9.50 2.16 -12.02
C LEU A 116 10.05 3.55 -12.33
N LYS A 117 9.40 4.28 -13.24
CA LYS A 117 9.66 5.69 -13.51
C LYS A 117 8.65 6.55 -12.77
N LEU A 118 9.12 7.31 -11.77
CA LEU A 118 8.29 8.22 -11.00
C LEU A 118 7.90 9.44 -11.85
N ALA A 119 6.64 9.82 -11.78
CA ALA A 119 6.17 11.09 -12.32
C ALA A 119 6.71 12.24 -11.45
N PRO A 120 7.02 13.41 -12.03
CA PRO A 120 7.32 14.58 -11.23
C PRO A 120 6.11 14.96 -10.38
N LEU A 121 6.37 15.43 -9.15
CA LEU A 121 5.32 16.00 -8.30
C LEU A 121 4.64 17.16 -9.06
N PRO A 122 3.31 17.18 -9.19
CA PRO A 122 2.58 18.28 -9.82
C PRO A 122 2.92 19.64 -9.20
N GLU A 123 3.02 20.68 -10.04
CA GLU A 123 3.44 22.02 -9.59
C GLU A 123 2.46 22.65 -8.59
N ASP A 124 1.17 22.37 -8.73
CA ASP A 124 0.14 22.80 -7.78
C ASP A 124 0.34 22.16 -6.40
N LEU A 125 0.73 20.89 -6.34
CA LEU A 125 1.06 20.23 -5.08
C LEU A 125 2.36 20.76 -4.49
N LYS A 126 3.39 21.02 -5.29
CA LYS A 126 4.63 21.68 -4.82
C LYS A 126 4.33 23.03 -4.17
N GLN A 127 3.52 23.85 -4.83
CA GLN A 127 3.11 25.16 -4.31
C GLN A 127 2.27 25.01 -3.03
N ALA A 128 1.34 24.05 -3.00
CA ALA A 128 0.53 23.79 -1.82
C ALA A 128 1.38 23.36 -0.61
N ILE A 129 2.41 22.53 -0.82
CA ILE A 129 3.35 22.12 0.23
C ILE A 129 4.20 23.32 0.69
N ALA A 130 4.73 24.10 -0.25
CA ALA A 130 5.56 25.27 0.07
C ALA A 130 4.79 26.38 0.80
N ALA A 131 3.48 26.50 0.57
CA ALA A 131 2.62 27.48 1.21
C ALA A 131 2.19 27.10 2.64
N GLN A 132 2.53 25.89 3.11
CA GLN A 132 2.15 25.47 4.46
C GLN A 132 2.95 26.23 5.51
N ALA A 133 2.26 26.65 6.58
CA ALA A 133 2.92 27.14 7.79
C ALA A 133 3.82 26.03 8.37
N PRO A 134 4.88 26.39 9.12
CA PRO A 134 5.73 25.42 9.81
C PRO A 134 4.87 24.39 10.54
N GLN A 135 5.00 23.13 10.14
CA GLN A 135 4.28 22.02 10.75
C GLN A 135 5.03 21.55 11.99
N GLN A 136 4.32 20.78 12.83
CA GLN A 136 4.98 19.96 13.84
C GLN A 136 6.08 19.11 13.18
N ASP A 137 7.18 18.89 13.90
CA ASP A 137 8.20 17.97 13.43
C ASP A 137 7.73 16.53 13.63
N TYR A 138 7.27 15.91 12.55
CA TYR A 138 6.86 14.50 12.54
C TYR A 138 8.01 13.55 12.29
N TRP A 139 9.17 14.07 11.88
CA TRP A 139 10.19 13.27 11.24
C TRP A 139 11.44 13.22 12.11
N GLY A 140 11.86 12.01 12.46
CA GLY A 140 13.14 11.76 13.08
C GLY A 140 14.23 11.45 12.04
N GLU A 141 15.10 10.51 12.38
CA GLU A 141 16.15 10.01 11.49
C GLU A 141 15.58 9.31 10.23
N ILE A 142 14.47 8.59 10.38
CA ILE A 142 13.78 7.92 9.28
C ILE A 142 12.63 8.79 8.80
N ARG A 143 12.66 9.13 7.52
CA ARG A 143 11.72 10.05 6.89
C ARG A 143 11.54 9.75 5.40
N PRO A 144 10.45 10.24 4.77
CA PRO A 144 10.23 10.05 3.35
C PRO A 144 11.41 10.51 2.48
N PRO A 145 11.71 9.81 1.37
CA PRO A 145 12.79 10.20 0.47
C PRO A 145 12.64 11.63 -0.04
N GLY A 146 13.73 12.39 0.04
CA GLY A 146 13.76 13.77 -0.43
C GLY A 146 13.01 14.76 0.44
N PHE A 147 12.69 14.40 1.68
CA PHE A 147 12.09 15.30 2.67
C PHE A 147 13.15 16.02 3.53
N PRO A 148 13.02 17.35 3.75
CA PRO A 148 12.04 18.26 3.14
C PRO A 148 12.30 18.41 1.63
N LEU A 149 11.23 18.62 0.85
CA LEU A 149 11.29 18.67 -0.62
C LEU A 149 12.45 19.54 -1.12
N GLY A 150 13.29 18.96 -1.98
CA GLY A 150 14.49 19.62 -2.54
C GLY A 150 15.80 19.24 -1.86
N THR A 151 15.80 18.39 -0.83
CA THR A 151 17.02 17.92 -0.14
C THR A 151 17.49 16.53 -0.59
N ALA A 152 16.77 15.89 -1.53
CA ALA A 152 17.14 14.58 -2.07
C ALA A 152 18.50 14.65 -2.78
N THR A 153 19.53 14.03 -2.21
CA THR A 153 20.74 13.67 -2.95
C THR A 153 20.41 12.45 -3.81
N PRO A 154 20.77 12.40 -5.10
CA PRO A 154 20.56 11.21 -5.93
C PRO A 154 21.32 10.03 -5.34
N GLN A 155 20.63 9.12 -4.66
CA GLN A 155 21.24 7.88 -4.21
C GLN A 155 21.22 6.89 -5.36
N THR A 156 22.41 6.53 -5.83
CA THR A 156 22.60 5.38 -6.71
C THR A 156 22.23 4.14 -5.93
N VAL A 157 21.05 3.57 -6.20
CA VAL A 157 20.67 2.26 -5.69
C VAL A 157 21.59 1.22 -6.31
N THR A 158 22.69 0.89 -5.61
CA THR A 158 23.35 -0.39 -5.81
C THR A 158 22.39 -1.44 -5.27
N SER A 159 21.76 -2.20 -6.18
CA SER A 159 21.05 -3.41 -5.81
C SER A 159 21.98 -4.25 -4.92
N PRO A 160 21.52 -4.78 -3.76
CA PRO A 160 22.28 -5.82 -3.10
C PRO A 160 22.36 -7.01 -4.06
N SER A 161 23.55 -7.27 -4.59
CA SER A 161 23.88 -8.53 -5.25
C SER A 161 23.83 -9.62 -4.19
N ALA A 162 22.63 -10.10 -3.87
CA ALA A 162 22.47 -11.43 -3.31
C ALA A 162 22.69 -12.41 -4.46
N THR A 163 23.96 -12.66 -4.80
CA THR A 163 24.30 -13.88 -5.54
C THR A 163 23.89 -15.04 -4.63
N PRO A 164 23.01 -15.96 -5.05
CA PRO A 164 22.77 -17.16 -4.28
C PRO A 164 24.11 -17.92 -4.23
N GLN A 165 24.79 -17.84 -3.09
CA GLN A 165 25.95 -18.67 -2.82
C GLN A 165 25.45 -20.11 -2.79
N PRO A 166 25.93 -21.01 -3.66
CA PRO A 166 25.60 -22.41 -3.57
C PRO A 166 25.99 -22.88 -2.18
N ALA A 167 25.01 -23.37 -1.41
CA ALA A 167 25.29 -24.01 -0.14
C ALA A 167 26.27 -25.15 -0.41
N ALA A 168 27.49 -25.04 0.11
CA ALA A 168 28.42 -26.15 0.13
C ALA A 168 27.70 -27.32 0.80
N ALA A 169 27.53 -28.42 0.07
CA ALA A 169 26.95 -29.63 0.58
C ALA A 169 27.85 -30.18 1.70
N LEU A 170 27.54 -29.81 2.94
CA LEU A 170 28.02 -30.54 4.11
C LEU A 170 27.19 -31.83 4.17
N SER A 171 27.80 -32.92 3.74
CA SER A 171 27.32 -34.27 4.00
C SER A 171 27.30 -34.51 5.51
N ALA A 172 26.15 -34.30 6.14
CA ALA A 172 25.85 -34.81 7.47
C ALA A 172 25.00 -36.09 7.33
N PRO A 173 25.23 -37.13 8.14
CA PRO A 173 24.45 -38.36 8.06
C PRO A 173 22.99 -38.11 8.46
N LEU A 174 22.08 -38.83 7.80
CA LEU A 174 20.65 -38.84 8.04
C LEU A 174 20.33 -39.29 9.48
N GLU A 175 20.19 -38.33 10.39
CA GLU A 175 19.35 -38.55 11.57
C GLU A 175 17.91 -38.21 11.22
N THR A 176 17.09 -39.24 11.10
CA THR A 176 15.64 -39.13 10.95
C THR A 176 15.06 -38.52 12.22
N THR A 177 15.01 -37.19 12.28
CA THR A 177 14.18 -36.47 13.26
C THR A 177 12.80 -36.33 12.66
N THR A 178 11.84 -37.11 13.17
CA THR A 178 10.42 -36.92 12.89
C THR A 178 9.99 -35.56 13.43
N VAL A 179 9.97 -34.54 12.57
CA VAL A 179 9.38 -33.25 12.89
C VAL A 179 7.87 -33.41 12.80
N ALA A 180 7.20 -33.34 13.95
CA ALA A 180 5.76 -33.15 13.99
C ALA A 180 5.43 -31.84 13.26
N VAL A 181 4.61 -31.92 12.21
CA VAL A 181 4.00 -30.74 11.59
C VAL A 181 3.10 -30.11 12.63
N VAL A 182 3.57 -29.05 13.29
CA VAL A 182 2.68 -28.12 13.97
C VAL A 182 2.13 -27.23 12.87
N GLU A 183 0.86 -27.47 12.53
CA GLU A 183 0.08 -26.63 11.64
C GLU A 183 0.11 -25.20 12.19
N ALA A 184 0.61 -24.26 11.38
CA ALA A 184 0.64 -22.86 11.77
C ALA A 184 -0.81 -22.36 11.88
N ASP A 185 -1.20 -21.94 13.08
CA ASP A 185 -2.47 -21.24 13.30
C ASP A 185 -2.55 -20.04 12.36
N SER A 186 -3.41 -20.19 11.35
CA SER A 186 -3.63 -19.26 10.26
C SER A 186 -4.51 -18.10 10.74
N TRP A 187 -3.85 -17.01 11.14
CA TRP A 187 -4.44 -15.79 11.69
C TRP A 187 -5.40 -15.02 10.75
N TRP A 188 -5.62 -15.50 9.51
CA TRP A 188 -6.48 -14.84 8.51
C TRP A 188 -7.84 -15.52 8.28
N ARG A 189 -8.20 -16.59 9.00
CA ARG A 189 -9.56 -17.14 8.91
C ARG A 189 -10.55 -16.31 9.74
N PRO A 190 -11.67 -15.81 9.18
CA PRO A 190 -12.77 -15.32 10.00
C PRO A 190 -13.36 -16.50 10.80
N GLN A 191 -13.40 -16.37 12.12
CA GLN A 191 -13.98 -17.38 13.01
C GLN A 191 -15.51 -17.35 12.93
N TYR A 192 -16.06 -17.84 11.83
CA TYR A 192 -17.47 -18.23 11.80
C TYR A 192 -17.60 -19.61 12.46
N THR A 193 -17.87 -19.58 13.75
CA THR A 193 -18.21 -20.73 14.59
C THR A 193 -19.36 -21.56 13.99
N PRO A 194 -19.32 -22.90 14.06
CA PRO A 194 -20.39 -23.79 13.63
C PRO A 194 -21.50 -23.84 14.69
N VAL A 195 -22.21 -22.73 14.93
CA VAL A 195 -23.44 -22.73 15.75
C VAL A 195 -24.68 -22.94 14.88
N ALA A 196 -24.58 -22.82 13.55
CA ALA A 196 -25.71 -22.95 12.65
C ALA A 196 -26.20 -24.41 12.41
N LEU A 197 -25.40 -25.42 12.73
CA LEU A 197 -25.77 -26.83 12.49
C LEU A 197 -26.53 -27.50 13.65
N LEU A 198 -26.48 -26.95 14.86
CA LEU A 198 -27.24 -27.47 16.01
C LEU A 198 -28.70 -26.96 16.03
N GLY A 199 -28.98 -25.78 15.48
CA GLY A 199 -30.34 -25.23 15.41
C GLY A 199 -31.27 -26.01 14.46
N LEU A 200 -30.73 -26.51 13.35
CA LEU A 200 -31.53 -27.23 12.34
C LEU A 200 -31.95 -28.64 12.79
N VAL A 201 -31.15 -29.32 13.62
CA VAL A 201 -31.47 -30.66 14.12
C VAL A 201 -32.56 -30.61 15.20
N VAL A 202 -32.56 -29.59 16.06
CA VAL A 202 -33.59 -29.45 17.12
C VAL A 202 -34.97 -29.11 16.54
N LEU A 203 -35.04 -28.27 15.49
CA LEU A 203 -36.28 -27.94 14.80
C LEU A 203 -36.87 -29.14 14.03
N ALA A 204 -36.02 -29.96 13.40
CA ALA A 204 -36.47 -31.17 12.70
C ALA A 204 -37.04 -32.25 13.66
N VAL A 205 -36.43 -32.41 14.84
CA VAL A 205 -36.90 -33.39 15.84
C VAL A 205 -38.21 -32.96 16.51
N MET A 206 -38.42 -31.66 16.74
CA MET A 206 -39.69 -31.12 17.27
C MET A 206 -40.83 -31.24 16.25
N ALA A 207 -40.58 -30.91 14.98
CA ALA A 207 -41.58 -31.03 13.91
C ALA A 207 -42.00 -32.50 13.66
N TYR A 208 -41.06 -33.45 13.79
CA TYR A 208 -41.35 -34.88 13.66
C TYR A 208 -42.22 -35.43 14.80
N ARG A 209 -42.03 -34.94 16.04
CA ARG A 209 -42.83 -35.39 17.20
C ARG A 209 -44.25 -34.84 17.22
N LEU A 210 -44.50 -33.63 16.71
CA LEU A 210 -45.85 -33.08 16.62
C LEU A 210 -46.71 -33.77 15.55
N ARG A 211 -46.11 -34.34 14.50
CA ARG A 211 -46.84 -34.99 13.40
C ARG A 211 -47.26 -36.43 13.69
N ARG A 212 -46.81 -37.01 14.82
CA ARG A 212 -47.07 -38.41 15.23
C ARG A 212 -48.02 -38.55 16.44
N ARG A 213 -48.64 -37.46 16.88
CA ARG A 213 -49.81 -37.47 17.76
C ARG A 213 -51.04 -37.13 16.93
#